data_AF-A0A6V8PJW5-F1
#
_entry.id   AF-A0A6V8PJW5-F1
#
_cell.length_a   1.000
_cell.length_b   1.000
_cell.length_c   1.000
_cell.angle_alpha   90.00
_cell.angle_beta   90.00
_cell.angle_gamma   90.00
#
_symmetry.space_group_name_H-M   'P 1'
#
loop_
_entity.id
_entity.type
_entity.pdbx_description
1 polymer ?
#
loop_
_entity_poly.entity_id
_entity_poly.type
_entity_poly.pdbx_seq_one_letter_code
_entity_poly.pdbx_strand_id
1 'polypeptide(L)'
;DLVAPVTAEPSRPRSNLFSWVEGKGLSTSIGFLSYLVEKGLLSEEEALELLNRHINFQAGLLTLLVDGERISAKEFAQRASDFSGMMYYDLTPFPNDEGRVVDPVDHEIAASFPREAAVGLKVLPLGELNGRVLLAVADPTDSLSLYLAKKLIRKDVVPVVAPVDQILQALGRIFPEQEIRGVEPREERRVKLHLILGEEKLARFERLGELLRSKNMITEEQLEAALEYQREKGGRLGEVILALGYLNYDDLFQAISEQLDVPEIDLSKTPVYDRFVRMIPEILAREEFIIPIGEQDGKIEAVMADPLNIEAVRKVESHTGKKAIPYLAPPREIFNVLERVYRSQYVKTSVEELYYRSPEESAYHTLSTRQKIFALGFVLLSVVLLYYNYLWYFIVLNAFATLFYLSFSFYKFFLMYKALAHDLEIPVTKEELRKIDERKLPIYTILVPLYREAEVLSKLVRAIDELDWPKVKLDVKLLLEEDDEETLEAVRNLELPPHFNVVVVPDSLPKTKPKACNYGLIHARGKYTVIYDAEEI
;
A
#
# COMPACT_ATOMS: atom_id res chain seq x y z
N ASP A 1 32.13 22.47 27.06
CA ASP A 1 32.42 21.78 25.79
C ASP A 1 31.25 21.00 25.18
N LEU A 2 30.03 21.15 25.70
CA LEU A 2 28.83 20.39 25.31
C LEU A 2 27.83 21.27 24.52
N VAL A 3 28.14 21.67 23.29
CA VAL A 3 27.14 21.95 22.22
C VAL A 3 27.90 21.97 20.90
N ALA A 4 27.82 20.89 20.12
CA ALA A 4 28.05 20.94 18.68
C ALA A 4 26.68 20.77 17.98
N PRO A 5 26.36 21.54 16.93
CA PRO A 5 25.11 21.38 16.22
C PRO A 5 25.13 20.07 15.43
N VAL A 6 24.30 19.10 15.83
CA VAL A 6 24.08 17.87 15.07
C VAL A 6 23.13 18.19 13.92
N THR A 7 23.70 18.62 12.80
CA THR A 7 23.09 18.47 11.47
C THR A 7 23.79 17.28 10.80
N ALA A 8 23.45 16.07 11.21
CA ALA A 8 23.85 14.87 10.49
C ALA A 8 22.67 14.44 9.61
N GLU A 9 22.80 14.62 8.30
CA GLU A 9 22.04 13.79 7.37
C GLU A 9 22.45 12.33 7.62
N PRO A 10 21.52 11.38 7.77
CA PRO A 10 21.89 9.98 7.93
C PRO A 10 22.71 9.51 6.73
N SER A 11 23.83 8.83 6.99
CA SER A 11 24.72 8.33 5.96
C SER A 11 23.94 7.48 4.94
N ARG A 12 24.02 7.85 3.66
CA ARG A 12 23.40 7.08 2.56
C ARG A 12 23.86 5.62 2.64
N PRO A 13 22.95 4.64 2.48
CA PRO A 13 23.33 3.23 2.49
C PRO A 13 24.33 2.95 1.36
N ARG A 14 25.46 2.32 1.70
CA ARG A 14 26.50 1.91 0.73
C ARG A 14 26.15 0.60 0.01
N SER A 15 25.04 -0.05 0.37
CA SER A 15 24.63 -1.36 -0.17
C SER A 15 23.59 -1.23 -1.29
N ASN A 16 23.85 -1.86 -2.44
CA ASN A 16 22.90 -1.99 -3.56
C ASN A 16 21.63 -2.82 -3.25
N LEU A 17 21.53 -3.40 -2.05
CA LEU A 17 20.52 -4.39 -1.65
C LEU A 17 19.06 -3.87 -1.66
N PHE A 18 18.83 -2.57 -1.51
CA PHE A 18 17.48 -2.00 -1.37
C PHE A 18 17.13 -0.97 -2.45
N SER A 19 17.87 -0.97 -3.55
CA SER A 19 17.69 -0.03 -4.68
C SER A 19 16.27 -0.02 -5.27
N TRP A 20 15.51 -1.12 -5.15
CA TRP A 20 14.12 -1.20 -5.64
C TRP A 20 13.07 -0.53 -4.73
N VAL A 21 13.46 0.04 -3.58
CA VAL A 21 12.53 0.75 -2.65
C VAL A 21 12.83 2.27 -2.58
N GLU A 22 13.84 2.76 -3.31
CA GLU A 22 14.19 4.17 -3.36
C GLU A 22 13.02 4.99 -3.96
N GLY A 23 12.29 5.72 -3.10
CA GLY A 23 11.13 6.54 -3.48
C GLY A 23 9.93 6.47 -2.54
N LYS A 24 9.87 5.49 -1.61
CA LYS A 24 8.70 5.27 -0.73
C LYS A 24 8.73 5.92 0.66
N GLY A 25 9.62 6.89 0.90
CA GLY A 25 9.74 7.55 2.23
C GLY A 25 10.32 6.67 3.36
N LEU A 26 10.74 5.44 3.05
CA LEU A 26 11.28 4.43 3.99
C LEU A 26 12.80 4.47 4.13
N SER A 27 13.46 5.54 3.66
CA SER A 27 14.93 5.59 3.56
C SER A 27 15.64 5.40 4.90
N THR A 28 15.05 5.89 5.99
CA THR A 28 15.62 5.79 7.34
C THR A 28 15.48 4.38 7.92
N SER A 29 14.32 3.73 7.78
CA SER A 29 14.07 2.37 8.26
C SER A 29 14.89 1.33 7.49
N ILE A 30 15.00 1.49 6.17
CA ILE A 30 15.87 0.67 5.32
C ILE A 30 17.33 0.89 5.67
N GLY A 31 17.74 2.15 5.87
CA GLY A 31 19.09 2.50 6.29
C GLY A 31 19.45 1.85 7.64
N PHE A 32 18.53 1.86 8.59
CA PHE A 32 18.75 1.26 9.91
C PHE A 32 18.84 -0.27 9.84
N LEU A 33 17.95 -0.94 9.09
CA LEU A 33 18.04 -2.39 8.88
C LEU A 33 19.35 -2.78 8.17
N SER A 34 19.77 -2.01 7.17
CA SER A 34 21.05 -2.22 6.48
C SER A 34 22.23 -2.09 7.46
N TYR A 35 22.18 -1.08 8.34
CA TYR A 35 23.18 -0.88 9.38
C TYR A 35 23.24 -2.06 10.36
N LEU A 36 22.10 -2.61 10.77
CA LEU A 36 22.06 -3.80 11.66
C LEU A 36 22.65 -5.04 10.99
N VAL A 37 22.43 -5.24 9.69
CA VAL A 37 23.07 -6.29 8.90
C VAL A 37 24.58 -6.10 8.85
N GLU A 38 25.06 -4.88 8.59
CA GLU A 38 26.50 -4.56 8.58
C GLU A 38 27.17 -4.84 9.94
N LYS A 39 26.44 -4.64 11.05
CA LYS A 39 26.91 -4.97 12.40
C LYS A 39 26.79 -6.44 12.78
N GLY A 40 26.28 -7.29 11.89
CA GLY A 40 26.13 -8.73 12.12
C GLY A 40 25.03 -9.08 13.12
N LEU A 41 24.08 -8.16 13.37
CA LEU A 41 22.96 -8.37 14.29
C LEU A 41 21.75 -9.00 13.59
N LEU A 42 21.69 -8.94 12.27
CA LEU A 42 20.65 -9.54 11.44
C LEU A 42 21.28 -10.12 10.18
N SER A 43 20.73 -11.22 9.68
CA SER A 43 20.99 -11.67 8.31
C SER A 43 20.19 -10.86 7.29
N GLU A 44 20.59 -10.92 6.02
CA GLU A 44 19.88 -10.24 4.92
C GLU A 44 18.43 -10.74 4.76
N GLU A 45 18.20 -12.05 4.92
CA GLU A 45 16.86 -12.65 4.86
C GLU A 45 15.96 -12.11 5.99
N GLU A 46 16.49 -11.98 7.20
CA GLU A 46 15.76 -11.44 8.34
C GLU A 46 15.46 -9.95 8.17
N ALA A 47 16.40 -9.17 7.64
CA ALA A 47 16.18 -7.75 7.36
C ALA A 47 15.06 -7.56 6.31
N LEU A 48 15.02 -8.40 5.27
CA LEU A 48 13.96 -8.38 4.27
C LEU A 48 12.61 -8.81 4.84
N GLU A 49 12.59 -9.84 5.70
CA GLU A 49 11.38 -10.26 6.42
C GLU A 49 10.83 -9.12 7.28
N LEU A 50 11.69 -8.48 8.07
CA LEU A 50 11.33 -7.37 8.95
C LEU A 50 10.87 -6.14 8.16
N LEU A 51 11.53 -5.81 7.05
CA LEU A 51 11.10 -4.73 6.17
C LEU A 51 9.71 -5.02 5.58
N ASN A 52 9.47 -6.25 5.14
CA ASN A 52 8.17 -6.66 4.62
C ASN A 52 7.08 -6.59 5.71
N ARG A 53 7.39 -6.97 6.95
CA ARG A 53 6.48 -6.81 8.09
C ARG A 53 6.23 -5.33 8.43
N HIS A 54 7.27 -4.50 8.41
CA HIS A 54 7.17 -3.07 8.62
C HIS A 54 6.25 -2.42 7.57
N ILE A 55 6.37 -2.80 6.30
CA ILE A 55 5.55 -2.31 5.19
C ILE A 55 4.10 -2.79 5.32
N ASN A 56 3.88 -4.11 5.44
CA ASN A 56 2.54 -4.68 5.38
C ASN A 56 1.72 -4.42 6.65
N PHE A 57 2.39 -4.45 7.80
CA PHE A 57 1.73 -4.27 9.09
C PHE A 57 1.94 -2.89 9.67
N GLN A 58 2.66 -1.96 9.01
CA GLN A 58 2.94 -0.59 9.50
C GLN A 58 3.43 -0.56 10.97
N ALA A 59 4.19 -1.58 11.39
CA ALA A 59 4.69 -1.72 12.76
C ALA A 59 6.09 -1.11 12.84
N GLY A 60 6.36 -0.27 13.85
CA GLY A 60 7.68 0.35 14.04
C GLY A 60 8.80 -0.68 14.18
N LEU A 61 10.02 -0.31 13.77
CA LEU A 61 11.17 -1.22 13.83
C LEU A 61 11.50 -1.63 15.26
N LEU A 62 11.38 -0.70 16.22
CA LEU A 62 11.49 -1.00 17.64
C LEU A 62 10.59 -2.17 18.07
N THR A 63 9.29 -2.10 17.73
CA THR A 63 8.33 -3.16 18.05
C THR A 63 8.73 -4.49 17.40
N LEU A 64 9.10 -4.47 16.12
CA LEU A 64 9.42 -5.70 15.39
C LEU A 64 10.71 -6.39 15.90
N LEU A 65 11.67 -5.62 16.38
CA LEU A 65 12.99 -6.08 16.79
C LEU A 65 13.07 -6.42 18.28
N VAL A 66 12.49 -5.59 19.14
CA VAL A 66 12.56 -5.74 20.60
C VAL A 66 11.44 -6.64 21.12
N ASP A 67 10.19 -6.39 20.73
CA ASP A 67 9.06 -7.24 21.18
C ASP A 67 9.08 -8.61 20.48
N GLY A 68 9.79 -8.71 19.35
CA GLY A 68 10.11 -9.99 18.70
C GLY A 68 11.26 -10.76 19.35
N GLU A 69 11.80 -10.26 20.47
CA GLU A 69 12.94 -10.81 21.23
C GLU A 69 14.23 -11.03 20.41
N ARG A 70 14.38 -10.36 19.25
CA ARG A 70 15.55 -10.52 18.39
C ARG A 70 16.76 -9.76 18.92
N ILE A 71 16.53 -8.56 19.46
CA ILE A 71 17.55 -7.75 20.13
C ILE A 71 16.99 -7.13 21.41
N SER A 72 17.84 -6.94 22.41
CA SER A 72 17.42 -6.31 23.67
C SER A 72 17.08 -4.82 23.46
N ALA A 73 16.19 -4.27 24.28
CA ALA A 73 15.84 -2.84 24.26
C ALA A 73 17.07 -1.93 24.39
N LYS A 74 18.02 -2.32 25.25
CA LYS A 74 19.29 -1.61 25.44
C LYS A 74 20.16 -1.63 24.19
N GLU A 75 20.29 -2.80 23.55
CA GLU A 75 21.09 -2.93 22.33
C GLU A 75 20.45 -2.17 21.16
N PHE A 76 19.12 -2.24 21.02
CA PHE A 76 18.40 -1.41 20.04
C PHE A 76 18.72 0.08 20.23
N ALA A 77 18.59 0.60 21.46
CA ALA A 77 18.83 2.00 21.77
C ALA A 77 20.27 2.45 21.47
N GLN A 78 21.28 1.61 21.78
CA GLN A 78 22.67 1.90 21.47
C GLN A 78 22.92 1.95 19.96
N ARG A 79 22.41 0.98 19.20
CA ARG A 79 22.55 0.94 17.74
C ARG A 79 21.79 2.08 17.06
N ALA A 80 20.61 2.41 17.55
CA ALA A 80 19.81 3.50 17.04
C ALA A 80 20.45 4.88 17.34
N SER A 81 21.11 5.02 18.49
CA SER A 81 21.96 6.18 18.82
C SER A 81 23.13 6.31 17.85
N ASP A 82 23.89 5.23 17.63
CA ASP A 82 25.01 5.19 16.67
C ASP A 82 24.58 5.56 15.24
N PHE A 83 23.43 5.05 14.80
CA PHE A 83 22.90 5.27 13.44
C PHE A 83 22.35 6.70 13.25
N SER A 84 21.61 7.21 14.23
CA SER A 84 20.97 8.54 14.15
C SER A 84 21.91 9.70 14.49
N GLY A 85 23.04 9.41 15.15
CA GLY A 85 23.94 10.43 15.71
C GLY A 85 23.37 11.15 16.94
N MET A 86 22.22 10.69 17.46
CA MET A 86 21.65 11.21 18.71
C MET A 86 22.38 10.62 19.92
N MET A 87 22.48 11.37 21.01
CA MET A 87 23.15 10.91 22.23
C MET A 87 22.34 9.80 22.92
N TYR A 88 23.00 8.71 23.31
CA TYR A 88 22.42 7.70 24.18
C TYR A 88 22.32 8.22 25.62
N TYR A 89 21.19 7.99 26.28
CA TYR A 89 20.94 8.44 27.65
C TYR A 89 20.32 7.32 28.49
N ASP A 90 20.94 7.00 29.63
CA ASP A 90 20.48 5.95 30.56
C ASP A 90 19.52 6.57 31.60
N LEU A 91 18.32 6.01 31.73
CA LEU A 91 17.27 6.50 32.63
C LEU A 91 17.20 5.72 33.95
N THR A 92 18.18 4.86 34.23
CA THR A 92 18.27 4.16 35.51
C THR A 92 18.66 5.13 36.64
N PRO A 93 17.96 5.09 37.80
CA PRO A 93 18.37 5.84 38.98
C PRO A 93 19.79 5.48 39.40
N PHE A 94 20.59 6.49 39.77
CA PHE A 94 21.97 6.31 40.19
C PHE A 94 22.24 6.99 41.53
N PRO A 95 23.16 6.46 42.36
CA PRO A 95 23.55 7.11 43.59
C PRO A 95 24.40 8.36 43.29
N ASN A 96 24.11 9.48 43.96
CA ASN A 96 25.00 10.65 43.96
C ASN A 96 26.19 10.46 44.91
N ASP A 97 27.11 11.44 44.94
CA ASP A 97 28.31 11.42 45.79
C ASP A 97 28.00 11.33 47.31
N GLU A 98 26.75 11.60 47.71
CA GLU A 98 26.25 11.49 49.08
C GLU A 98 25.49 10.17 49.34
N GLY A 99 25.46 9.25 48.37
CA GLY A 99 24.78 7.95 48.46
C GLY A 99 23.25 8.00 48.32
N ARG A 100 22.67 9.15 47.96
CA ARG A 100 21.23 9.29 47.68
C ARG A 100 20.96 8.88 46.24
N VAL A 101 19.91 8.08 46.03
CA VAL A 101 19.46 7.70 44.70
C VAL A 101 18.81 8.93 44.03
N VAL A 102 19.38 9.36 42.92
CA VAL A 102 18.88 10.45 42.09
C VAL A 102 18.19 9.86 40.87
N ASP A 103 16.98 10.34 40.60
CA ASP A 103 16.27 10.03 39.36
C ASP A 103 16.81 10.94 38.25
N PRO A 104 17.26 10.39 37.11
CA PRO A 104 17.67 11.19 35.95
C PRO A 104 16.50 11.94 35.29
N VAL A 105 15.25 11.65 35.67
CA VAL A 105 14.06 12.30 35.14
C VAL A 105 13.54 13.36 36.11
N ASP A 106 13.32 14.57 35.61
CA ASP A 106 12.56 15.60 36.31
C ASP A 106 11.07 15.26 36.26
N HIS A 107 10.51 14.88 37.42
CA HIS A 107 9.13 14.43 37.53
C HIS A 107 8.12 15.53 37.23
N GLU A 108 8.43 16.80 37.49
CA GLU A 108 7.51 17.91 37.26
C GLU A 108 7.36 18.17 35.75
N ILE A 109 8.49 18.20 35.05
CA ILE A 109 8.50 18.36 33.58
C ILE A 109 7.89 17.13 32.91
N ALA A 110 8.23 15.92 33.36
CA ALA A 110 7.70 14.70 32.78
C ALA A 110 6.18 14.56 33.01
N ALA A 111 5.67 14.92 34.19
CA ALA A 111 4.24 14.90 34.51
C ALA A 111 3.42 15.93 33.72
N SER A 112 4.06 17.00 33.23
CA SER A 112 3.40 17.98 32.35
C SER A 112 3.10 17.43 30.95
N PHE A 113 3.72 16.31 30.56
CA PHE A 113 3.50 15.67 29.27
C PHE A 113 2.37 14.64 29.36
N PRO A 114 1.41 14.62 28.41
CA PRO A 114 0.29 13.68 28.47
C PRO A 114 0.77 12.23 28.52
N ARG A 115 0.32 11.47 29.53
CA ARG A 115 0.74 10.07 29.76
C ARG A 115 0.49 9.21 28.52
N GLU A 116 -0.68 9.32 27.92
CA GLU A 116 -1.06 8.55 26.74
C GLU A 116 -0.14 8.86 25.56
N ALA A 117 0.29 10.12 25.40
CA ALA A 117 1.27 10.51 24.41
C ALA A 117 2.66 9.95 24.74
N ALA A 118 3.08 9.98 26.01
CA ALA A 118 4.36 9.43 26.45
C ALA A 118 4.47 7.94 26.15
N VAL A 119 3.42 7.21 26.52
CA VAL A 119 3.27 5.77 26.35
C VAL A 119 3.13 5.41 24.87
N GLY A 120 2.22 6.07 24.14
CA GLY A 120 1.93 5.78 22.74
C GLY A 120 3.05 6.17 21.77
N LEU A 121 3.72 7.30 22.00
CA LEU A 121 4.87 7.73 21.19
C LEU A 121 6.19 7.10 21.66
N LYS A 122 6.20 6.44 22.83
CA LYS A 122 7.39 5.89 23.50
C LYS A 122 8.47 6.96 23.68
N VAL A 123 8.05 8.11 24.22
CA VAL A 123 8.89 9.27 24.48
C VAL A 123 8.69 9.78 25.90
N LEU A 124 9.70 10.44 26.46
CA LEU A 124 9.60 11.04 27.80
C LEU A 124 10.43 12.31 27.92
N PRO A 125 9.84 13.46 28.26
CA PRO A 125 10.60 14.64 28.65
C PRO A 125 11.39 14.38 29.92
N LEU A 126 12.70 14.63 29.89
CA LEU A 126 13.61 14.32 30.98
C LEU A 126 13.89 15.53 31.87
N GLY A 127 13.83 16.73 31.31
CA GLY A 127 14.16 17.96 32.02
C GLY A 127 14.42 19.12 31.05
N GLU A 128 14.74 20.29 31.57
CA GLU A 128 15.03 21.49 30.77
C GLU A 128 16.50 21.92 30.97
N LEU A 129 17.23 22.11 29.87
CA LEU A 129 18.61 22.56 29.87
C LEU A 129 18.75 23.75 28.90
N ASN A 130 19.16 24.91 29.42
CA ASN A 130 19.34 26.14 28.63
C ASN A 130 18.09 26.55 27.81
N GLY A 131 16.90 26.40 28.39
CA GLY A 131 15.63 26.73 27.71
C GLY A 131 15.16 25.70 26.69
N ARG A 132 15.82 24.54 26.60
CA ARG A 132 15.44 23.42 25.72
C ARG A 132 15.06 22.19 26.53
N VAL A 133 14.02 21.50 26.11
CA VAL A 133 13.57 20.26 26.77
C VAL A 133 14.36 19.08 26.24
N LEU A 134 15.00 18.33 27.13
CA LEU A 134 15.64 17.07 26.79
C LEU A 134 14.56 16.00 26.65
N LEU A 135 14.46 15.35 25.50
CA LEU A 135 13.40 14.39 25.19
C LEU A 135 14.00 13.00 24.93
N ALA A 136 13.74 12.03 25.79
CA ALA A 136 14.04 10.64 25.50
C ALA A 136 13.10 10.11 24.42
N VAL A 137 13.67 9.45 23.41
CA VAL A 137 12.94 8.71 22.36
C VAL A 137 13.40 7.27 22.31
N ALA A 138 12.45 6.34 22.23
CA ALA A 138 12.75 4.91 22.12
C ALA A 138 13.21 4.50 20.71
N ASP A 139 12.60 5.09 19.68
CA ASP A 139 12.91 4.81 18.27
C ASP A 139 13.20 6.12 17.52
N PRO A 140 14.48 6.48 17.30
CA PRO A 140 14.83 7.69 16.54
C PRO A 140 14.54 7.55 15.03
N THR A 141 14.26 6.34 14.53
CA THR A 141 13.83 6.13 13.14
C THR A 141 12.36 6.47 12.93
N ASP A 142 11.57 6.52 14.01
CA ASP A 142 10.19 6.98 14.00
C ASP A 142 10.11 8.51 14.01
N SER A 143 10.31 9.09 12.83
CA SER A 143 10.19 10.53 12.59
C SER A 143 8.81 11.11 12.97
N LEU A 144 7.77 10.27 13.01
CA LEU A 144 6.42 10.67 13.38
C LEU A 144 6.28 10.90 14.87
N SER A 145 6.70 9.94 15.69
CA SER A 145 6.66 10.07 17.14
C SER A 145 7.46 11.26 17.62
N LEU A 146 8.68 11.43 17.09
CA LEU A 146 9.53 12.57 17.44
C LEU A 146 8.84 13.90 17.10
N TYR A 147 8.28 14.04 15.89
CA TYR A 147 7.58 15.25 15.47
C TYR A 147 6.39 15.59 16.37
N LEU A 148 5.54 14.61 16.67
CA LEU A 148 4.35 14.81 17.52
C LEU A 148 4.74 15.21 18.95
N ALA A 149 5.80 14.59 19.48
CA ALA A 149 6.36 14.96 20.77
C ALA A 149 6.84 16.42 20.79
N LYS A 150 7.56 16.87 19.75
CA LYS A 150 7.99 18.29 19.63
C LYS A 150 6.78 19.23 19.63
N LYS A 151 5.74 18.89 18.88
CA LYS A 151 4.51 19.68 18.74
C LYS A 151 3.77 19.84 20.08
N LEU A 152 3.71 18.78 20.87
CA LEU A 152 3.09 18.78 22.20
C LEU A 152 3.88 19.62 23.22
N ILE A 153 5.20 19.52 23.21
CA ILE A 153 6.08 20.20 24.18
C ILE A 153 6.09 21.73 23.96
N ARG A 154 5.78 22.20 22.75
CA ARG A 154 5.72 23.64 22.39
C ARG A 154 6.99 24.45 22.78
N LYS A 155 8.12 23.78 22.94
CA LYS A 155 9.46 24.34 23.19
C LYS A 155 10.48 23.64 22.28
N ASP A 156 11.66 24.24 22.14
CA ASP A 156 12.79 23.58 21.50
C ASP A 156 13.17 22.31 22.27
N VAL A 157 13.33 21.21 21.55
CA VAL A 157 13.63 19.89 22.12
C VAL A 157 14.95 19.36 21.59
N VAL A 158 15.73 18.78 22.49
CA VAL A 158 16.95 18.03 22.19
C VAL A 158 16.64 16.55 22.36
N PRO A 159 16.49 15.78 21.26
CA PRO A 159 16.20 14.36 21.36
C PRO A 159 17.44 13.57 21.79
N VAL A 160 17.25 12.62 22.70
CA VAL A 160 18.22 11.61 23.13
C VAL A 160 17.61 10.23 23.03
N VAL A 161 18.41 9.21 22.76
CA VAL A 161 17.92 7.84 22.62
C VAL A 161 18.02 7.14 23.97
N ALA A 162 16.92 6.55 24.42
CA ALA A 162 16.88 5.75 25.64
C ALA A 162 16.18 4.42 25.40
N PRO A 163 16.56 3.34 26.11
CA PRO A 163 15.88 2.05 26.00
C PRO A 163 14.38 2.14 26.35
N VAL A 164 13.53 1.46 25.56
CA VAL A 164 12.07 1.53 25.73
C VAL A 164 11.61 1.02 27.09
N ASP A 165 12.25 -0.03 27.61
CA ASP A 165 11.99 -0.59 28.93
C ASP A 165 12.31 0.41 30.05
N GLN A 166 13.40 1.17 29.90
CA GLN A 166 13.76 2.23 30.85
C GLN A 166 12.79 3.42 30.79
N ILE A 167 12.31 3.80 29.60
CA ILE A 167 11.26 4.81 29.43
C ILE A 167 9.97 4.36 30.13
N LEU A 168 9.55 3.12 29.95
CA LEU A 168 8.34 2.57 30.60
C LEU A 168 8.50 2.49 32.12
N GLN A 169 9.68 2.10 32.62
CA GLN A 169 10.00 2.12 34.06
C GLN A 169 10.00 3.54 34.64
N ALA A 170 10.52 4.53 33.90
CA ALA A 170 10.46 5.93 34.29
C ALA A 170 9.01 6.44 34.36
N LEU A 171 8.19 6.12 33.35
CA LEU A 171 6.76 6.42 33.37
C LEU A 171 6.04 5.78 34.56
N GLY A 172 6.40 4.54 34.93
CA GLY A 172 5.82 3.86 36.09
C GLY A 172 6.14 4.55 37.42
N ARG A 173 7.31 5.19 37.52
CA ARG A 173 7.68 6.01 38.67
C ARG A 173 6.89 7.33 38.74
N ILE A 174 6.59 7.93 37.60
CA ILE A 174 5.86 9.21 37.51
C ILE A 174 4.35 9.01 37.68
N PHE A 175 3.79 7.91 37.15
CA PHE A 175 2.36 7.61 37.17
C PHE A 175 2.04 6.29 37.92
N PRO A 176 2.27 6.22 39.25
CA PRO A 176 2.24 4.97 40.02
C PRO A 176 0.86 4.34 40.23
N GLU A 177 -0.23 5.10 40.08
CA GLU A 177 -1.61 4.61 40.32
C GLU A 177 -2.20 3.80 39.15
N GLN A 178 -1.46 3.62 38.04
CA GLN A 178 -1.98 3.00 36.82
C GLN A 178 -0.97 2.01 36.24
N GLU A 179 -1.39 0.76 36.04
CA GLU A 179 -0.54 -0.30 35.44
C GLU A 179 -0.12 0.12 34.02
N ILE A 180 1.20 0.27 33.80
CA ILE A 180 1.77 0.60 32.49
C ILE A 180 2.16 -0.70 31.81
N ARG A 181 1.29 -1.21 30.93
CA ARG A 181 1.61 -2.32 30.04
C ARG A 181 2.18 -1.79 28.72
N GLY A 182 3.01 -2.60 28.06
CA GLY A 182 3.50 -2.29 26.72
C GLY A 182 2.34 -2.04 25.75
N VAL A 183 2.49 -1.02 24.90
CA VAL A 183 1.43 -0.54 24.00
C VAL A 183 1.35 -1.44 22.78
N GLU A 184 0.17 -2.01 22.50
CA GLU A 184 -0.04 -2.73 21.24
C GLU A 184 0.15 -1.76 20.04
N PRO A 185 0.66 -2.22 18.89
CA PRO A 185 0.89 -1.36 17.71
C PRO A 185 -0.35 -0.58 17.24
N ARG A 186 -1.55 -1.11 17.49
CA ARG A 186 -2.83 -0.43 17.19
C ARG A 186 -3.07 0.78 18.11
N GLU A 187 -2.77 0.66 19.40
CA GLU A 187 -2.91 1.75 20.36
C GLU A 187 -1.89 2.87 20.12
N GLU A 188 -0.68 2.52 19.69
CA GLU A 188 0.36 3.47 19.28
C GLU A 188 -0.12 4.34 18.10
N ARG A 189 -0.71 3.73 17.05
CA ARG A 189 -1.28 4.50 15.92
C ARG A 189 -2.44 5.39 16.32
N ARG A 190 -3.29 4.88 17.20
CA ARG A 190 -4.45 5.59 17.74
C ARG A 190 -4.03 6.90 18.44
N VAL A 191 -3.04 6.81 19.32
CA VAL A 191 -2.49 8.00 20.00
C VAL A 191 -1.93 8.99 18.98
N LYS A 192 -1.18 8.52 17.99
CA LYS A 192 -0.61 9.39 16.94
C LYS A 192 -1.70 10.10 16.14
N LEU A 193 -2.79 9.42 15.78
CA LEU A 193 -3.92 10.02 15.06
C LEU A 193 -4.60 11.13 15.87
N HIS A 194 -4.92 10.87 17.14
CA HIS A 194 -5.60 11.85 18.00
C HIS A 194 -4.75 13.13 18.19
N LEU A 195 -3.43 12.97 18.34
CA LEU A 195 -2.49 14.09 18.42
C LEU A 195 -2.37 14.91 17.12
N ILE A 196 -2.67 14.29 15.98
CA ILE A 196 -2.75 14.98 14.68
C ILE A 196 -4.04 15.78 14.59
N LEU A 197 -5.16 15.16 14.98
CA LEU A 197 -6.51 15.76 15.00
C LEU A 197 -6.62 16.94 15.96
N GLY A 198 -5.79 16.99 17.00
CA GLY A 198 -5.68 18.13 17.91
C GLY A 198 -6.63 18.08 19.11
N GLU A 199 -7.12 16.89 19.45
CA GLU A 199 -7.97 16.69 20.62
C GLU A 199 -7.13 16.35 21.87
N GLU A 200 -7.51 16.94 23.01
CA GLU A 200 -6.77 16.84 24.29
C GLU A 200 -7.31 15.72 25.21
N LYS A 201 -8.36 14.99 24.81
CA LYS A 201 -9.00 13.95 25.63
C LYS A 201 -9.05 12.62 24.90
N LEU A 202 -8.12 11.71 25.22
CA LEU A 202 -8.20 10.32 24.78
C LEU A 202 -9.31 9.58 25.55
N ALA A 203 -10.49 9.45 24.94
CA ALA A 203 -11.50 8.50 25.39
C ALA A 203 -11.03 7.05 25.17
N ARG A 204 -11.53 6.12 26.00
CA ARG A 204 -11.21 4.69 25.93
C ARG A 204 -11.92 4.10 24.70
N PHE A 205 -11.16 3.84 23.63
CA PHE A 205 -11.71 3.29 22.39
C PHE A 205 -12.07 1.80 22.51
N GLU A 206 -13.30 1.46 22.13
CA GLU A 206 -13.76 0.08 21.97
C GLU A 206 -13.14 -0.54 20.69
N ARG A 207 -12.80 -1.83 20.69
CA ARG A 207 -12.27 -2.50 19.49
C ARG A 207 -13.37 -2.57 18.43
N LEU A 208 -13.06 -2.43 17.13
CA LEU A 208 -14.07 -2.41 16.05
C LEU A 208 -15.05 -3.58 16.14
N GLY A 209 -14.56 -4.80 16.36
CA GLY A 209 -15.43 -5.97 16.52
C GLY A 209 -16.35 -5.89 17.74
N GLU A 210 -15.85 -5.38 18.86
CA GLU A 210 -16.62 -5.18 20.09
C GLU A 210 -17.66 -4.06 19.91
N LEU A 211 -17.29 -2.97 19.21
CA LEU A 211 -18.18 -1.86 18.87
C LEU A 211 -19.32 -2.31 17.95
N LEU A 212 -19.00 -3.04 16.89
CA LEU A 212 -20.00 -3.59 15.98
C LEU A 212 -20.97 -4.53 16.71
N ARG A 213 -20.44 -5.35 17.63
CA ARG A 213 -21.27 -6.22 18.48
C ARG A 213 -22.11 -5.44 19.49
N SER A 214 -21.52 -4.47 20.19
CA SER A 214 -22.22 -3.67 21.22
C SER A 214 -23.39 -2.89 20.61
N LYS A 215 -23.28 -2.54 19.32
CA LYS A 215 -24.32 -1.91 18.51
C LYS A 215 -25.31 -2.87 17.85
N ASN A 216 -25.18 -4.18 18.06
CA ASN A 216 -25.97 -5.22 17.39
C ASN A 216 -25.89 -5.17 15.85
N MET A 217 -24.78 -4.69 15.30
CA MET A 217 -24.53 -4.67 13.85
C MET A 217 -24.03 -6.03 13.35
N ILE A 218 -23.39 -6.80 14.23
CA ILE A 218 -23.00 -8.20 14.02
C ILE A 218 -23.29 -9.02 15.29
N THR A 219 -23.49 -10.33 15.14
CA THR A 219 -23.62 -11.27 16.28
C THR A 219 -22.25 -11.72 16.81
N GLU A 220 -22.22 -12.35 17.99
CA GLU A 220 -21.00 -12.95 18.53
C GLU A 220 -20.47 -14.04 17.59
N GLU A 221 -21.35 -14.89 17.07
CA GLU A 221 -21.00 -15.97 16.15
C GLU A 221 -20.40 -15.43 14.85
N GLN A 222 -20.94 -14.33 14.32
CA GLN A 222 -20.39 -13.65 13.15
C GLN A 222 -19.02 -13.03 13.42
N LEU A 223 -18.83 -12.42 14.59
CA LEU A 223 -17.54 -11.86 14.99
C LEU A 223 -16.49 -12.96 15.18
N GLU A 224 -16.83 -14.07 15.84
CA GLU A 224 -15.95 -15.22 16.01
C GLU A 224 -15.54 -15.82 14.66
N ALA A 225 -16.50 -16.01 13.75
CA ALA A 225 -16.23 -16.51 12.40
C ALA A 225 -15.32 -15.56 11.61
N ALA A 226 -15.52 -14.25 11.71
CA ALA A 226 -14.67 -13.26 11.05
C ALA A 226 -13.24 -13.23 11.63
N LEU A 227 -13.09 -13.37 12.95
CA LEU A 227 -11.78 -13.46 13.60
C LEU A 227 -11.05 -14.76 13.25
N GLU A 228 -11.78 -15.87 13.13
CA GLU A 228 -11.23 -17.14 12.66
C GLU A 228 -10.73 -17.03 11.22
N TYR A 229 -11.56 -16.50 10.31
CA TYR A 229 -11.16 -16.23 8.94
C TYR A 229 -9.91 -15.33 8.88
N GLN A 230 -9.88 -14.23 9.65
CA GLN A 230 -8.72 -13.35 9.71
C GLN A 230 -7.46 -14.07 10.21
N ARG A 231 -7.59 -14.96 11.19
CA ARG A 231 -6.48 -15.73 11.75
C ARG A 231 -5.91 -16.74 10.75
N GLU A 232 -6.76 -17.34 9.92
CA GLU A 232 -6.35 -18.32 8.91
C GLU A 232 -5.84 -17.66 7.63
N LYS A 233 -6.52 -16.62 7.15
CA LYS A 233 -6.32 -16.05 5.80
C LYS A 233 -5.73 -14.64 5.79
N GLY A 234 -5.71 -13.97 6.93
CA GLY A 234 -5.26 -12.58 7.08
C GLY A 234 -6.32 -11.56 6.66
N GLY A 235 -5.88 -10.33 6.36
CA GLY A 235 -6.75 -9.22 5.97
C GLY A 235 -7.21 -8.34 7.15
N ARG A 236 -7.82 -7.19 6.84
CA ARG A 236 -8.38 -6.29 7.86
C ARG A 236 -9.75 -6.83 8.32
N LEU A 237 -10.06 -6.70 9.62
CA LEU A 237 -11.29 -7.27 10.18
C LEU A 237 -12.55 -6.74 9.47
N GLY A 238 -12.60 -5.43 9.20
CA GLY A 238 -13.71 -4.83 8.44
C GLY A 238 -13.85 -5.42 7.02
N GLU A 239 -12.74 -5.60 6.30
CA GLU A 239 -12.76 -6.23 4.96
C GLU A 239 -13.22 -7.69 5.01
N VAL A 240 -12.87 -8.43 6.06
CA VAL A 240 -13.32 -9.80 6.28
C VAL A 240 -14.82 -9.84 6.57
N ILE A 241 -15.31 -8.97 7.46
CA ILE A 241 -16.75 -8.88 7.80
C ILE A 241 -17.57 -8.54 6.55
N LEU A 242 -17.09 -7.60 5.73
CA LEU A 242 -17.69 -7.29 4.43
C LEU A 242 -17.69 -8.50 3.51
N ALA A 243 -16.53 -9.14 3.33
CA ALA A 243 -16.38 -10.30 2.43
C ALA A 243 -17.24 -11.50 2.82
N LEU A 244 -17.52 -11.68 4.12
CA LEU A 244 -18.43 -12.71 4.63
C LEU A 244 -19.91 -12.30 4.52
N GLY A 245 -20.22 -11.07 4.08
CA GLY A 245 -21.58 -10.56 3.93
C GLY A 245 -22.29 -10.26 5.24
N TYR A 246 -21.54 -10.11 6.35
CA TYR A 246 -22.12 -9.86 7.67
C TYR A 246 -22.49 -8.39 7.89
N LEU A 247 -21.87 -7.48 7.14
CA LEU A 247 -22.12 -6.04 7.23
C LEU A 247 -21.96 -5.42 5.83
N ASN A 248 -22.60 -4.27 5.59
CA ASN A 248 -22.38 -3.47 4.38
C ASN A 248 -21.32 -2.38 4.62
N TYR A 249 -20.96 -1.64 3.55
CA TYR A 249 -19.94 -0.60 3.60
C TYR A 249 -20.35 0.60 4.45
N ASP A 250 -21.59 1.07 4.30
CA ASP A 250 -22.09 2.28 4.99
C ASP A 250 -22.07 2.06 6.51
N ASP A 251 -22.59 0.93 6.96
CA ASP A 251 -22.61 0.53 8.36
C ASP A 251 -21.18 0.37 8.94
N LEU A 252 -20.26 -0.22 8.15
CA LEU A 252 -18.86 -0.34 8.57
C LEU A 252 -18.19 1.03 8.72
N PHE A 253 -18.37 1.92 7.75
CA PHE A 253 -17.74 3.24 7.74
C PHE A 253 -18.33 4.16 8.80
N GLN A 254 -19.63 4.05 9.09
CA GLN A 254 -20.27 4.71 10.23
C GLN A 254 -19.63 4.25 11.56
N ALA A 255 -19.44 2.94 11.73
CA ALA A 255 -18.79 2.40 12.93
C ALA A 255 -17.33 2.87 13.05
N ILE A 256 -16.57 2.90 11.95
CA ILE A 256 -15.19 3.39 11.93
C ILE A 256 -15.14 4.90 12.25
N SER A 257 -16.04 5.70 11.71
CA SER A 257 -16.14 7.14 11.96
C SER A 257 -16.26 7.43 13.46
N GLU A 258 -17.19 6.75 14.12
CA GLU A 258 -17.37 6.87 15.57
C GLU A 258 -16.20 6.27 16.36
N GLN A 259 -15.66 5.13 15.90
CA GLN A 259 -14.51 4.50 16.54
C GLN A 259 -13.25 5.35 16.43
N LEU A 260 -13.15 6.30 15.51
CA LEU A 260 -11.96 7.14 15.33
C LEU A 260 -12.20 8.61 15.65
N ASP A 261 -13.45 8.98 15.94
CA ASP A 261 -13.92 10.36 16.05
C ASP A 261 -13.51 11.21 14.83
N VAL A 262 -13.66 10.61 13.65
CA VAL A 262 -13.36 11.25 12.36
C VAL A 262 -14.65 11.40 11.58
N PRO A 263 -15.05 12.62 11.18
CA PRO A 263 -16.30 12.83 10.46
C PRO A 263 -16.30 12.10 9.12
N GLU A 264 -17.37 11.35 8.87
CA GLU A 264 -17.66 10.76 7.57
C GLU A 264 -18.19 11.81 6.59
N ILE A 265 -17.81 11.70 5.32
CA ILE A 265 -18.32 12.54 4.26
C ILE A 265 -18.77 11.71 3.06
N ASP A 266 -19.98 12.01 2.58
CA ASP A 266 -20.53 11.43 1.36
C ASP A 266 -20.11 12.29 0.16
N LEU A 267 -19.18 11.78 -0.64
CA LEU A 267 -18.65 12.43 -1.84
C LEU A 267 -19.64 12.41 -3.01
N SER A 268 -20.69 11.57 -2.95
CA SER A 268 -21.76 11.60 -3.95
C SER A 268 -22.68 12.81 -3.77
N LYS A 269 -22.79 13.33 -2.53
CA LYS A 269 -23.62 14.50 -2.18
C LYS A 269 -22.80 15.79 -2.02
N THR A 270 -21.49 15.67 -1.82
CA THR A 270 -20.60 16.81 -1.58
C THR A 270 -19.97 17.30 -2.88
N PRO A 271 -20.01 18.61 -3.18
CA PRO A 271 -19.34 19.14 -4.37
C PRO A 271 -17.81 19.06 -4.22
N VAL A 272 -17.17 18.26 -5.10
CA VAL A 272 -15.70 18.13 -5.15
C VAL A 272 -15.13 18.92 -6.31
N TYR A 273 -14.30 19.92 -6.02
CA TYR A 273 -13.65 20.72 -7.05
C TYR A 273 -12.30 20.14 -7.46
N ASP A 274 -12.12 19.90 -8.76
CA ASP A 274 -10.92 19.28 -9.34
C ASP A 274 -9.61 19.98 -8.97
N ARG A 275 -9.66 21.30 -8.76
CA ARG A 275 -8.49 22.09 -8.36
C ARG A 275 -7.89 21.61 -7.03
N PHE A 276 -8.72 21.15 -6.10
CA PHE A 276 -8.25 20.66 -4.81
C PHE A 276 -7.65 19.29 -4.99
N VAL A 277 -8.39 18.35 -5.62
CA VAL A 277 -7.91 16.97 -5.89
C VAL A 277 -6.53 16.98 -6.57
N ARG A 278 -6.32 17.89 -7.52
CA ARG A 278 -5.05 18.06 -8.27
C ARG A 278 -3.92 18.74 -7.49
N MET A 279 -4.12 19.15 -6.23
CA MET A 279 -3.05 19.67 -5.37
C MET A 279 -2.06 18.59 -4.95
N ILE A 280 -2.44 17.32 -5.05
CA ILE A 280 -1.58 16.18 -4.79
C ILE A 280 -1.36 15.37 -6.08
N PRO A 281 -0.24 14.62 -6.19
CA PRO A 281 -0.03 13.72 -7.32
C PRO A 281 -1.15 12.67 -7.42
N GLU A 282 -1.58 12.34 -8.65
CA GLU A 282 -2.62 11.32 -8.88
C GLU A 282 -2.24 9.97 -8.27
N ILE A 283 -0.99 9.53 -8.45
CA ILE A 283 -0.49 8.26 -7.90
C ILE A 283 -0.65 8.22 -6.38
N LEU A 284 -0.36 9.33 -5.69
CA LEU A 284 -0.55 9.44 -4.25
C LEU A 284 -2.03 9.28 -3.88
N ALA A 285 -2.90 9.98 -4.62
CA ALA A 285 -4.33 9.95 -4.36
C ALA A 285 -4.93 8.55 -4.54
N ARG A 286 -4.51 7.85 -5.59
CA ARG A 286 -4.96 6.51 -5.96
C ARG A 286 -4.41 5.42 -5.04
N GLU A 287 -3.12 5.43 -4.74
CA GLU A 287 -2.49 4.37 -3.94
C GLU A 287 -2.84 4.44 -2.45
N GLU A 288 -2.95 5.66 -1.91
CA GLU A 288 -3.26 5.86 -0.49
C GLU A 288 -4.75 6.11 -0.24
N PHE A 289 -5.59 6.14 -1.29
CA PHE A 289 -7.01 6.49 -1.23
C PHE A 289 -7.25 7.76 -0.40
N ILE A 290 -6.62 8.86 -0.82
CA ILE A 290 -6.72 10.17 -0.15
C ILE A 290 -6.89 11.29 -1.17
N ILE A 291 -7.86 12.17 -0.98
CA ILE A 291 -8.08 13.33 -1.86
C ILE A 291 -8.35 14.61 -1.04
N PRO A 292 -7.65 15.72 -1.32
CA PRO A 292 -8.06 17.02 -0.82
C PRO A 292 -9.33 17.50 -1.56
N ILE A 293 -10.34 17.93 -0.82
CA ILE A 293 -11.64 18.35 -1.38
C ILE A 293 -11.94 19.83 -1.19
N GLY A 294 -11.26 20.49 -0.24
CA GLY A 294 -11.59 21.83 0.18
C GLY A 294 -10.56 22.41 1.13
N GLU A 295 -10.79 23.65 1.53
CA GLU A 295 -9.95 24.36 2.49
C GLU A 295 -10.84 25.12 3.47
N GLN A 296 -10.56 24.94 4.75
CA GLN A 296 -11.25 25.60 5.85
C GLN A 296 -10.22 26.15 6.85
N ASP A 297 -10.32 27.44 7.18
CA ASP A 297 -9.46 28.11 8.17
C ASP A 297 -7.94 27.93 7.92
N GLY A 298 -7.53 27.92 6.65
CA GLY A 298 -6.14 27.71 6.24
C GLY A 298 -5.65 26.26 6.34
N LYS A 299 -6.54 25.31 6.64
CA LYS A 299 -6.31 23.86 6.66
C LYS A 299 -6.96 23.21 5.45
N ILE A 300 -6.35 22.15 4.93
CA ILE A 300 -6.87 21.37 3.82
C ILE A 300 -7.79 20.25 4.34
N GLU A 301 -8.98 20.14 3.79
CA GLU A 301 -9.90 19.03 4.08
C GLU A 301 -9.47 17.84 3.21
N ALA A 302 -9.01 16.76 3.85
CA ALA A 302 -8.46 15.57 3.19
C ALA A 302 -9.37 14.37 3.46
N VAL A 303 -10.08 13.92 2.43
CA VAL A 303 -10.94 12.74 2.51
C VAL A 303 -10.11 11.49 2.25
N MET A 304 -10.22 10.48 3.11
CA MET A 304 -9.41 9.27 3.03
C MET A 304 -10.17 8.01 3.47
N ALA A 305 -9.74 6.87 2.94
CA ALA A 305 -10.33 5.57 3.29
C ALA A 305 -9.81 4.98 4.61
N ASP A 306 -8.61 5.38 5.05
CA ASP A 306 -7.97 4.89 6.27
C ASP A 306 -7.39 6.06 7.07
N PRO A 307 -8.14 6.66 8.01
CA PRO A 307 -7.68 7.78 8.81
C PRO A 307 -6.44 7.48 9.66
N LEU A 308 -6.15 6.20 9.94
CA LEU A 308 -4.95 5.79 10.67
C LEU A 308 -3.70 5.81 9.78
N ASN A 309 -3.83 6.02 8.46
CA ASN A 309 -2.73 6.19 7.54
C ASN A 309 -2.15 7.62 7.64
N ILE A 310 -1.44 7.85 8.73
CA ILE A 310 -0.83 9.16 9.05
C ILE A 310 0.18 9.59 7.99
N GLU A 311 0.87 8.65 7.36
CA GLU A 311 1.85 8.95 6.32
C GLU A 311 1.16 9.55 5.09
N ALA A 312 -0.02 9.04 4.70
CA ALA A 312 -0.82 9.65 3.65
C ALA A 312 -1.22 11.09 3.99
N VAL A 313 -1.68 11.35 5.23
CA VAL A 313 -2.01 12.70 5.72
C VAL A 313 -0.80 13.63 5.56
N ARG A 314 0.40 13.19 5.98
CA ARG A 314 1.64 13.97 5.87
C ARG A 314 2.04 14.26 4.44
N LYS A 315 1.90 13.28 3.54
CA LYS A 315 2.17 13.51 2.12
C LYS A 315 1.23 14.58 1.57
N VAL A 316 -0.05 14.60 1.97
CA VAL A 316 -0.97 15.69 1.62
C VAL A 316 -0.52 17.02 2.21
N GLU A 317 -0.16 17.08 3.50
CA GLU A 317 0.34 18.31 4.12
C GLU A 317 1.59 18.85 3.40
N SER A 318 2.51 17.96 3.01
CA SER A 318 3.75 18.33 2.31
C SER A 318 3.50 18.89 0.92
N HIS A 319 2.56 18.33 0.15
CA HIS A 319 2.25 18.83 -1.20
C HIS A 319 1.41 20.10 -1.18
N THR A 320 0.51 20.22 -0.20
CA THR A 320 -0.39 21.38 -0.08
C THR A 320 0.23 22.55 0.68
N GLY A 321 1.26 22.30 1.49
CA GLY A 321 1.84 23.27 2.43
C GLY A 321 0.91 23.64 3.59
N LYS A 322 -0.20 22.90 3.78
CA LYS A 322 -1.26 23.19 4.74
C LYS A 322 -1.45 22.03 5.69
N LYS A 323 -2.01 22.32 6.87
CA LYS A 323 -2.41 21.27 7.81
C LYS A 323 -3.65 20.56 7.33
N ALA A 324 -3.69 19.25 7.43
CA ALA A 324 -4.79 18.44 6.93
C ALA A 324 -5.81 18.12 8.04
N ILE A 325 -7.09 18.30 7.73
CA ILE A 325 -8.22 17.81 8.53
C ILE A 325 -8.70 16.55 7.82
N PRO A 326 -8.58 15.36 8.43
CA PRO A 326 -9.02 14.14 7.80
C PRO A 326 -10.54 13.99 7.88
N TYR A 327 -11.13 13.49 6.81
CA TYR A 327 -12.51 13.04 6.71
C TYR A 327 -12.51 11.60 6.21
N LEU A 328 -13.46 10.80 6.65
CA LEU A 328 -13.57 9.40 6.26
C LEU A 328 -14.54 9.26 5.08
N ALA A 329 -14.17 8.48 4.05
CA ALA A 329 -15.12 8.04 3.02
C ALA A 329 -14.74 6.66 2.46
N PRO A 330 -15.70 5.87 1.96
CA PRO A 330 -15.42 4.59 1.32
C PRO A 330 -14.43 4.70 0.14
N PRO A 331 -13.51 3.73 -0.04
CA PRO A 331 -12.57 3.71 -1.16
C PRO A 331 -13.23 3.86 -2.53
N ARG A 332 -14.43 3.30 -2.70
CA ARG A 332 -15.22 3.36 -3.94
C ARG A 332 -15.62 4.79 -4.31
N GLU A 333 -15.93 5.62 -3.33
CA GLU A 333 -16.31 7.01 -3.59
C GLU A 333 -15.10 7.85 -4.01
N ILE A 334 -13.98 7.67 -3.33
CA ILE A 334 -12.70 8.30 -3.70
C ILE A 334 -12.30 7.86 -5.11
N PHE A 335 -12.42 6.56 -5.42
CA PHE A 335 -12.19 6.01 -6.75
C PHE A 335 -13.05 6.71 -7.81
N ASN A 336 -14.37 6.87 -7.58
CA ASN A 336 -15.26 7.55 -8.51
C ASN A 336 -14.86 9.01 -8.76
N VAL A 337 -14.39 9.71 -7.72
CA VAL A 337 -13.86 11.08 -7.88
C VAL A 337 -12.61 11.07 -8.75
N LEU A 338 -11.68 10.14 -8.52
CA LEU A 338 -10.46 10.02 -9.32
C LEU A 338 -10.77 9.70 -10.78
N GLU A 339 -11.70 8.78 -11.04
CA GLU A 339 -12.18 8.45 -12.39
C GLU A 339 -12.73 9.68 -13.11
N ARG A 340 -13.49 10.53 -12.41
CA ARG A 340 -14.03 11.77 -12.98
C ARG A 340 -12.93 12.80 -13.24
N VAL A 341 -12.06 13.05 -12.27
CA VAL A 341 -11.07 14.13 -12.32
C VAL A 341 -9.93 13.81 -13.28
N TYR A 342 -9.43 12.57 -13.27
CA TYR A 342 -8.27 12.13 -14.04
C TYR A 342 -8.64 11.36 -15.32
N ARG A 343 -9.92 11.29 -15.67
CA ARG A 343 -10.45 10.62 -16.87
C ARG A 343 -9.56 10.75 -18.11
N SER A 344 -9.28 11.99 -18.53
CA SER A 344 -8.49 12.24 -19.74
C SER A 344 -7.05 11.75 -19.63
N GLN A 345 -6.47 11.78 -18.42
CA GLN A 345 -5.14 11.26 -18.16
C GLN A 345 -5.14 9.73 -18.23
N TYR A 346 -6.10 9.06 -17.60
CA TYR A 346 -6.21 7.59 -17.65
C TYR A 346 -6.47 7.06 -19.05
N VAL A 347 -7.34 7.70 -19.83
CA VAL A 347 -7.54 7.36 -21.25
C VAL A 347 -6.23 7.47 -22.02
N LYS A 348 -5.53 8.59 -21.87
CA LYS A 348 -4.25 8.81 -22.56
C LYS A 348 -3.22 7.74 -22.18
N THR A 349 -3.07 7.45 -20.88
CA THR A 349 -2.17 6.39 -20.39
C THR A 349 -2.57 5.03 -20.96
N SER A 350 -3.86 4.69 -21.00
CA SER A 350 -4.32 3.38 -21.50
C SER A 350 -3.99 3.12 -22.99
N VAL A 351 -3.85 4.19 -23.78
CA VAL A 351 -3.61 4.12 -25.23
C VAL A 351 -2.13 4.34 -25.58
N GLU A 352 -1.48 5.32 -24.96
CA GLU A 352 -0.19 5.84 -25.43
C GLU A 352 1.00 5.41 -24.58
N GLU A 353 0.80 4.93 -23.34
CA GLU A 353 1.90 4.70 -22.38
C GLU A 353 2.95 3.73 -22.94
N LEU A 354 2.53 2.63 -23.57
CA LEU A 354 3.45 1.66 -24.14
C LEU A 354 4.30 2.26 -25.27
N TYR A 355 3.71 3.13 -26.09
CA TYR A 355 4.44 3.82 -27.16
C TYR A 355 5.54 4.73 -26.59
N TYR A 356 5.27 5.45 -25.50
CA TYR A 356 6.26 6.32 -24.88
C TYR A 356 7.32 5.56 -24.08
N ARG A 357 6.91 4.51 -23.35
CA ARG A 357 7.80 3.74 -22.48
C ARG A 357 8.71 2.79 -23.26
N SER A 358 8.15 2.09 -24.24
CA SER A 358 8.84 1.08 -25.05
C SER A 358 8.41 1.18 -26.53
N PRO A 359 8.89 2.19 -27.29
CA PRO A 359 8.48 2.39 -28.68
C PRO A 359 8.67 1.14 -29.57
N GLU A 360 9.73 0.38 -29.32
CA GLU A 360 10.07 -0.85 -30.07
C GLU A 360 9.15 -2.04 -29.75
N GLU A 361 8.51 -2.03 -28.58
CA GLU A 361 7.52 -3.04 -28.16
C GLU A 361 6.09 -2.62 -28.53
N SER A 362 5.92 -1.41 -29.05
CA SER A 362 4.63 -0.88 -29.48
C SER A 362 4.37 -1.17 -30.95
N ALA A 363 3.14 -1.60 -31.26
CA ALA A 363 2.68 -1.79 -32.63
C ALA A 363 2.45 -0.46 -33.39
N TYR A 364 2.82 0.68 -32.81
CA TYR A 364 2.69 2.00 -33.44
C TYR A 364 3.43 2.09 -34.77
N HIS A 365 4.58 1.42 -34.88
CA HIS A 365 5.30 1.25 -36.14
C HIS A 365 5.18 -0.19 -36.65
N THR A 366 4.24 -0.43 -37.55
CA THR A 366 3.97 -1.79 -38.09
C THR A 366 5.06 -2.33 -39.02
N LEU A 367 5.64 -1.46 -39.86
CA LEU A 367 6.70 -1.83 -40.81
C LEU A 367 7.86 -0.86 -40.72
N SER A 368 9.06 -1.40 -40.53
CA SER A 368 10.31 -0.65 -40.63
C SER A 368 10.54 -0.13 -42.05
N THR A 369 11.30 0.97 -42.18
CA THR A 369 11.66 1.53 -43.49
C THR A 369 12.38 0.51 -44.37
N ARG A 370 13.19 -0.38 -43.78
CA ARG A 370 13.85 -1.47 -44.50
C ARG A 370 12.86 -2.50 -45.05
N GLN A 371 11.86 -2.89 -44.26
CA GLN A 371 10.78 -3.77 -44.74
C GLN A 371 9.97 -3.12 -45.85
N LYS A 372 9.67 -1.81 -45.76
CA LYS A 372 8.97 -1.06 -46.83
C LYS A 372 9.77 -1.03 -48.14
N ILE A 373 11.06 -0.72 -48.05
CA ILE A 373 11.96 -0.71 -49.23
C ILE A 373 12.06 -2.12 -49.83
N PHE A 374 12.23 -3.14 -48.99
CA PHE A 374 12.29 -4.52 -49.45
C PHE A 374 10.98 -4.95 -50.13
N ALA A 375 9.82 -4.65 -49.54
CA ALA A 375 8.51 -4.95 -50.11
C ALA A 375 8.32 -4.25 -51.46
N LEU A 376 8.67 -2.97 -51.56
CA LEU A 376 8.59 -2.23 -52.82
C LEU A 376 9.53 -2.83 -53.88
N GLY A 377 10.77 -3.13 -53.52
CA GLY A 377 11.74 -3.77 -54.41
C GLY A 377 11.27 -5.15 -54.88
N PHE A 378 10.69 -5.95 -53.98
CA PHE A 378 10.11 -7.26 -54.31
C PHE A 378 8.93 -7.15 -55.28
N VAL A 379 8.04 -6.17 -55.09
CA VAL A 379 6.91 -5.91 -56.00
C VAL A 379 7.43 -5.50 -57.38
N LEU A 380 8.38 -4.56 -57.45
CA LEU A 380 8.95 -4.10 -58.73
C LEU A 380 9.67 -5.25 -59.46
N LEU A 381 10.47 -6.03 -58.77
CA LEU A 381 11.14 -7.21 -59.34
C LEU A 381 10.13 -8.23 -59.85
N SER A 382 9.06 -8.49 -59.08
CA SER A 382 8.00 -9.41 -59.47
C SER A 382 7.31 -8.97 -60.77
N VAL A 383 7.03 -7.68 -60.94
CA VAL A 383 6.44 -7.14 -62.17
C VAL A 383 7.37 -7.35 -63.37
N VAL A 384 8.67 -7.10 -63.21
CA VAL A 384 9.67 -7.31 -64.28
C VAL A 384 9.77 -8.78 -64.67
N LEU A 385 9.85 -9.68 -63.70
CA LEU A 385 9.93 -11.13 -63.94
C LEU A 385 8.66 -11.67 -64.59
N LEU A 386 7.48 -11.16 -64.19
CA LEU A 386 6.20 -11.55 -64.75
C LEU A 386 6.06 -11.10 -66.21
N TYR A 387 6.53 -9.88 -66.55
CA TYR A 387 6.59 -9.40 -67.93
C TYR A 387 7.55 -10.22 -68.80
N TYR A 388 8.73 -10.56 -68.27
CA TYR A 388 9.75 -11.30 -69.01
C TYR A 388 9.37 -12.77 -69.24
N ASN A 389 8.90 -13.47 -68.20
CA ASN A 389 8.47 -14.86 -68.29
C ASN A 389 7.55 -15.26 -67.11
N TYR A 390 6.24 -15.06 -67.30
CA TYR A 390 5.24 -15.35 -66.26
C TYR A 390 5.25 -16.81 -65.78
N LEU A 391 5.53 -17.78 -66.68
CA LEU A 391 5.49 -19.20 -66.34
C LEU A 391 6.59 -19.57 -65.34
N TRP A 392 7.84 -19.14 -65.60
CA TRP A 392 8.94 -19.34 -64.65
C TRP A 392 8.75 -18.57 -63.35
N TYR A 393 8.20 -17.35 -63.39
CA TYR A 393 7.88 -16.59 -62.19
C TYR A 393 6.95 -17.38 -61.25
N PHE A 394 5.84 -17.91 -61.78
CA PHE A 394 4.90 -18.70 -60.97
C PHE A 394 5.50 -20.01 -60.45
N ILE A 395 6.34 -20.69 -61.24
CA ILE A 395 7.05 -21.90 -60.79
C ILE A 395 7.97 -21.57 -59.60
N VAL A 396 8.78 -20.53 -59.70
CA VAL A 396 9.72 -20.13 -58.64
C VAL A 396 8.97 -19.67 -57.39
N LEU A 397 7.93 -18.85 -57.55
CA LEU A 397 7.10 -18.37 -56.44
C LEU A 397 6.42 -19.54 -55.71
N ASN A 398 5.85 -20.49 -56.46
CA ASN A 398 5.23 -21.68 -55.89
C ASN A 398 6.25 -22.58 -55.17
N ALA A 399 7.44 -22.77 -55.74
CA ALA A 399 8.51 -23.54 -55.11
C ALA A 399 8.94 -22.89 -53.78
N PHE A 400 9.12 -21.57 -53.76
CA PHE A 400 9.45 -20.82 -52.55
C PHE A 400 8.34 -20.93 -51.49
N ALA A 401 7.08 -20.71 -51.88
CA ALA A 401 5.93 -20.85 -50.98
C ALA A 401 5.83 -22.27 -50.41
N THR A 402 6.03 -23.29 -51.25
CA THR A 402 6.01 -24.70 -50.83
C THR A 402 7.12 -25.01 -49.83
N LEU A 403 8.35 -24.54 -50.09
CA LEU A 403 9.46 -24.71 -49.17
C LEU A 403 9.19 -24.02 -47.83
N PHE A 404 8.66 -22.79 -47.86
CA PHE A 404 8.27 -22.07 -46.65
C PHE A 404 7.20 -22.83 -45.84
N TYR A 405 6.14 -23.30 -46.49
CA TYR A 405 5.09 -24.07 -45.81
C TYR A 405 5.61 -25.40 -45.26
N LEU A 406 6.51 -26.07 -45.98
CA LEU A 406 7.14 -27.30 -45.51
C LEU A 406 8.00 -27.04 -44.26
N SER A 407 8.85 -26.00 -44.29
CA SER A 407 9.65 -25.58 -43.14
C SER A 407 8.79 -25.19 -41.94
N PHE A 408 7.71 -24.42 -42.16
CA PHE A 408 6.78 -24.03 -41.10
C PHE A 408 6.01 -25.22 -40.54
N SER A 409 5.63 -26.18 -41.38
CA SER A 409 4.98 -27.42 -40.96
C SER A 409 5.92 -28.29 -40.13
N PHE A 410 7.20 -28.40 -40.53
CA PHE A 410 8.22 -29.07 -39.75
C PHE A 410 8.44 -28.39 -38.40
N TYR A 411 8.50 -27.06 -38.36
CA TYR A 411 8.60 -26.30 -37.12
C TYR A 411 7.39 -26.52 -36.19
N LYS A 412 6.16 -26.50 -36.72
CA LYS A 412 4.95 -26.82 -35.95
C LYS A 412 4.97 -28.24 -35.41
N PHE A 413 5.37 -29.20 -36.25
CA PHE A 413 5.51 -30.59 -35.83
C PHE A 413 6.54 -30.73 -34.70
N PHE A 414 7.68 -30.04 -34.80
CA PHE A 414 8.70 -30.00 -33.76
C PHE A 414 8.18 -29.40 -32.45
N LEU A 415 7.44 -28.29 -32.51
CA LEU A 415 6.80 -27.69 -31.33
C LEU A 415 5.80 -28.65 -30.67
N MET A 416 4.93 -29.28 -31.47
CA MET A 416 3.95 -30.25 -30.98
C MET A 416 4.62 -31.48 -30.37
N TYR A 417 5.66 -32.01 -31.02
CA TYR A 417 6.46 -33.12 -30.47
C TYR A 417 7.07 -32.73 -29.12
N LYS A 418 7.66 -31.54 -29.00
CA LYS A 418 8.20 -31.04 -27.72
C LYS A 418 7.12 -30.87 -26.65
N ALA A 419 5.96 -30.34 -27.01
CA ALA A 419 4.85 -30.14 -26.07
C ALA A 419 4.25 -31.46 -25.58
N LEU A 420 4.20 -32.50 -26.43
CA LEU A 420 3.70 -33.82 -26.05
C LEU A 420 4.75 -34.68 -25.31
N ALA A 421 6.04 -34.44 -25.56
CA ALA A 421 7.13 -35.20 -24.94
C ALA A 421 7.56 -34.67 -23.57
N HIS A 422 7.08 -33.51 -23.16
CA HIS A 422 7.37 -32.90 -21.87
C HIS A 422 6.07 -32.54 -21.16
N ASP A 423 5.88 -33.06 -19.96
CA ASP A 423 4.88 -32.52 -19.02
C ASP A 423 5.32 -31.10 -18.65
N LEU A 424 4.73 -30.10 -19.29
CA LEU A 424 4.98 -28.68 -19.03
C LEU A 424 4.20 -28.18 -17.80
N GLU A 425 3.31 -29.00 -17.26
CA GLU A 425 2.61 -28.73 -16.02
C GLU A 425 3.57 -28.89 -14.85
N ILE A 426 3.66 -27.88 -13.99
CA ILE A 426 4.37 -27.99 -12.71
C ILE A 426 3.45 -28.79 -11.79
N PRO A 427 3.78 -30.05 -11.45
CA PRO A 427 2.92 -30.84 -10.59
C PRO A 427 2.98 -30.25 -9.18
N VAL A 428 1.88 -29.63 -8.74
CA VAL A 428 1.74 -29.16 -7.37
C VAL A 428 1.08 -30.25 -6.54
N THR A 429 1.80 -30.75 -5.53
CA THR A 429 1.28 -31.80 -4.65
C THR A 429 0.31 -31.22 -3.60
N LYS A 430 -0.64 -32.04 -3.13
CA LYS A 430 -1.53 -31.65 -2.02
C LYS A 430 -0.76 -31.33 -0.73
N GLU A 431 0.41 -31.94 -0.55
CA GLU A 431 1.29 -31.67 0.59
C GLU A 431 1.96 -30.30 0.48
N GLU A 432 2.36 -29.88 -0.72
CA GLU A 432 2.88 -28.53 -0.96
C GLU A 432 1.79 -27.48 -0.72
N LEU A 433 0.57 -27.69 -1.20
CA LEU A 433 -0.56 -26.78 -0.95
C LEU A 433 -0.84 -26.61 0.55
N ARG A 434 -0.84 -27.70 1.33
CA ARG A 434 -1.06 -27.66 2.78
C ARG A 434 0.02 -26.91 3.57
N LYS A 435 1.23 -26.75 3.00
CA LYS A 435 2.33 -26.01 3.63
C LYS A 435 2.24 -24.50 3.37
N ILE A 436 1.36 -24.06 2.47
CA ILE A 436 1.19 -22.65 2.15
C ILE A 436 0.47 -21.95 3.30
N ASP A 437 1.07 -20.88 3.80
CA ASP A 437 0.45 -19.99 4.75
C ASP A 437 -0.45 -19.00 4.00
N GLU A 438 -1.77 -19.20 4.05
CA GLU A 438 -2.75 -18.37 3.34
C GLU A 438 -2.64 -16.89 3.71
N ARG A 439 -2.17 -16.56 4.92
CA ARG A 439 -1.94 -15.17 5.35
C ARG A 439 -0.88 -14.46 4.54
N LYS A 440 0.08 -15.20 3.96
CA LYS A 440 1.19 -14.66 3.16
C LYS A 440 0.88 -14.59 1.67
N LEU A 441 -0.26 -15.13 1.23
CA LEU A 441 -0.66 -15.06 -0.17
C LEU A 441 -0.76 -13.60 -0.66
N PRO A 442 -0.34 -13.31 -1.89
CA PRO A 442 -0.43 -11.98 -2.48
C PRO A 442 -1.87 -11.65 -2.87
N ILE A 443 -2.13 -10.36 -3.08
CA ILE A 443 -3.34 -9.92 -3.76
C ILE A 443 -3.19 -10.21 -5.26
N TYR A 444 -4.22 -10.78 -5.88
CA TYR A 444 -4.35 -10.94 -7.33
C TYR A 444 -5.40 -9.98 -7.86
N THR A 445 -5.05 -9.23 -8.91
CA THR A 445 -6.04 -8.49 -9.69
C THR A 445 -6.48 -9.33 -10.88
N ILE A 446 -7.79 -9.54 -11.02
CA ILE A 446 -8.39 -10.20 -12.19
C ILE A 446 -9.05 -9.12 -13.03
N LEU A 447 -8.55 -8.89 -14.23
CA LEU A 447 -9.14 -7.99 -15.20
C LEU A 447 -10.09 -8.77 -16.11
N VAL A 448 -11.34 -8.34 -16.17
CA VAL A 448 -12.36 -8.97 -17.02
C VAL A 448 -12.93 -7.91 -17.95
N PRO A 449 -12.39 -7.76 -19.18
CA PRO A 449 -12.97 -6.87 -20.18
C PRO A 449 -14.31 -7.42 -20.65
N LEU A 450 -15.35 -6.58 -20.58
CA LEU A 450 -16.71 -6.89 -20.98
C LEU A 450 -17.20 -5.91 -22.04
N TYR A 451 -17.65 -6.43 -23.19
CA TYR A 451 -18.29 -5.62 -24.23
C TYR A 451 -19.42 -6.38 -24.93
N ARG A 452 -20.65 -5.95 -24.69
CA ARG A 452 -21.90 -6.56 -25.16
C ARG A 452 -22.06 -8.02 -24.69
N GLU A 453 -21.77 -8.24 -23.41
CA GLU A 453 -21.67 -9.57 -22.79
C GLU A 453 -22.57 -9.70 -21.54
N ALA A 454 -23.66 -8.93 -21.49
CA ALA A 454 -24.62 -8.90 -20.38
C ALA A 454 -25.13 -10.30 -19.96
N GLU A 455 -25.34 -11.21 -20.93
CA GLU A 455 -25.86 -12.56 -20.67
C GLU A 455 -24.88 -13.46 -19.89
N VAL A 456 -23.57 -13.25 -20.05
CA VAL A 456 -22.53 -14.11 -19.44
C VAL A 456 -22.18 -13.64 -18.02
N LEU A 457 -22.43 -12.37 -17.71
CA LEU A 457 -22.05 -11.71 -16.47
C LEU A 457 -22.42 -12.48 -15.20
N SER A 458 -23.64 -13.00 -15.11
CA SER A 458 -24.10 -13.73 -13.91
C SER A 458 -23.32 -15.02 -13.68
N LYS A 459 -23.00 -15.75 -14.77
CA LYS A 459 -22.21 -16.99 -14.71
C LYS A 459 -20.76 -16.68 -14.37
N LEU A 460 -20.21 -15.64 -14.99
CA LEU A 460 -18.86 -15.12 -14.78
C LEU A 460 -18.61 -14.76 -13.31
N VAL A 461 -19.49 -13.95 -12.71
CA VAL A 461 -19.35 -13.52 -11.31
C VAL A 461 -19.34 -14.73 -10.37
N ARG A 462 -20.25 -15.69 -10.58
CA ARG A 462 -20.29 -16.93 -9.77
C ARG A 462 -19.02 -17.76 -9.93
N ALA A 463 -18.54 -17.97 -11.15
CA ALA A 463 -17.34 -18.77 -11.40
C ALA A 463 -16.09 -18.17 -10.75
N ILE A 464 -15.93 -16.83 -10.82
CA ILE A 464 -14.83 -16.13 -10.17
C ILE A 464 -14.99 -16.16 -8.64
N ASP A 465 -16.22 -16.03 -8.13
CA ASP A 465 -16.50 -16.15 -6.69
C ASP A 465 -16.35 -17.58 -6.16
N GLU A 466 -16.31 -18.60 -7.01
CA GLU A 466 -16.00 -19.99 -6.62
C GLU A 466 -14.50 -20.30 -6.60
N LEU A 467 -13.63 -19.37 -7.04
CA LEU A 467 -12.18 -19.57 -7.01
C LEU A 467 -11.69 -19.86 -5.58
N ASP A 468 -10.88 -20.91 -5.45
CA ASP A 468 -10.20 -21.30 -4.21
C ASP A 468 -9.03 -20.34 -3.92
N TRP A 469 -9.39 -19.14 -3.48
CA TRP A 469 -8.49 -18.09 -3.04
C TRP A 469 -9.17 -17.23 -1.97
N PRO A 470 -8.42 -16.69 -0.98
CA PRO A 470 -9.00 -15.78 0.00
C PRO A 470 -9.66 -14.57 -0.69
N LYS A 471 -10.97 -14.35 -0.45
CA LYS A 471 -11.74 -13.30 -1.12
C LYS A 471 -11.21 -11.89 -0.85
N VAL A 472 -10.72 -11.64 0.37
CA VAL A 472 -10.02 -10.40 0.75
C VAL A 472 -8.70 -10.16 -0.01
N LYS A 473 -8.22 -11.14 -0.78
CA LYS A 473 -7.00 -11.07 -1.61
C LYS A 473 -7.29 -11.21 -3.10
N LEU A 474 -8.55 -11.17 -3.50
CA LEU A 474 -8.97 -11.00 -4.88
C LEU A 474 -9.38 -9.54 -5.09
N ASP A 475 -8.89 -8.95 -6.18
CA ASP A 475 -9.31 -7.64 -6.67
C ASP A 475 -9.84 -7.84 -8.09
N VAL A 476 -11.13 -8.12 -8.21
CA VAL A 476 -11.76 -8.39 -9.51
C VAL A 476 -12.24 -7.08 -10.10
N LYS A 477 -11.86 -6.80 -11.33
CA LYS A 477 -12.27 -5.60 -12.07
C LYS A 477 -13.05 -5.99 -13.31
N LEU A 478 -14.34 -5.68 -13.28
CA LEU A 478 -15.20 -5.76 -14.46
C LEU A 478 -15.00 -4.47 -15.26
N LEU A 479 -14.42 -4.59 -16.46
CA LEU A 479 -14.08 -3.44 -17.30
C LEU A 479 -15.14 -3.29 -18.38
N LEU A 480 -16.07 -2.36 -18.19
CA LEU A 480 -17.20 -2.16 -19.08
C LEU A 480 -16.98 -0.89 -19.91
N GLU A 481 -17.18 -0.94 -21.22
CA GLU A 481 -17.16 0.27 -22.04
C GLU A 481 -18.37 1.16 -21.72
N GLU A 482 -18.16 2.48 -21.67
CA GLU A 482 -19.20 3.44 -21.28
C GLU A 482 -20.41 3.48 -22.22
N ASP A 483 -20.23 3.10 -23.50
CA ASP A 483 -21.31 3.05 -24.49
C ASP A 483 -22.11 1.73 -24.46
N ASP A 484 -21.77 0.80 -23.55
CA ASP A 484 -22.46 -0.47 -23.39
C ASP A 484 -23.51 -0.42 -22.26
N GLU A 485 -24.61 0.31 -22.53
CA GLU A 485 -25.70 0.50 -21.57
C GLU A 485 -26.32 -0.82 -21.09
N GLU A 486 -26.42 -1.82 -21.96
CA GLU A 486 -27.00 -3.13 -21.66
C GLU A 486 -26.19 -3.86 -20.58
N THR A 487 -24.88 -3.97 -20.75
CA THR A 487 -24.02 -4.64 -19.77
C THR A 487 -23.90 -3.82 -18.48
N LEU A 488 -23.90 -2.48 -18.57
CA LEU A 488 -23.92 -1.59 -17.40
C LEU A 488 -25.18 -1.77 -16.56
N GLU A 489 -26.35 -1.89 -17.20
CA GLU A 489 -27.62 -2.15 -16.51
C GLU A 489 -27.65 -3.56 -15.91
N ALA A 490 -27.14 -4.56 -16.62
CA ALA A 490 -27.01 -5.93 -16.10
C ALA A 490 -26.15 -5.99 -14.82
N VAL A 491 -25.02 -5.26 -14.80
CA VAL A 491 -24.17 -5.15 -13.60
C VAL A 491 -24.89 -4.42 -12.45
N ARG A 492 -25.63 -3.34 -12.72
CA ARG A 492 -26.35 -2.59 -11.67
C ARG A 492 -27.44 -3.43 -10.99
N ASN A 493 -28.06 -4.34 -11.74
CA ASN A 493 -29.08 -5.24 -11.24
C ASN A 493 -28.51 -6.47 -10.51
N LEU A 494 -27.18 -6.64 -10.50
CA LEU A 494 -26.51 -7.77 -9.89
C LEU A 494 -25.91 -7.37 -8.54
N GLU A 495 -26.17 -8.17 -7.51
CA GLU A 495 -25.52 -8.03 -6.21
C GLU A 495 -24.08 -8.54 -6.31
N LEU A 496 -23.15 -7.63 -6.57
CA LEU A 496 -21.73 -7.95 -6.68
C LEU A 496 -21.11 -8.21 -5.29
N PRO A 497 -20.33 -9.28 -5.13
CA PRO A 497 -19.54 -9.48 -3.91
C PRO A 497 -18.53 -8.34 -3.69
N PRO A 498 -18.11 -8.05 -2.44
CA PRO A 498 -17.25 -6.89 -2.12
C PRO A 498 -15.88 -6.84 -2.80
N HIS A 499 -15.39 -7.98 -3.29
CA HIS A 499 -14.11 -8.07 -3.99
C HIS A 499 -14.22 -7.79 -5.50
N PHE A 500 -15.43 -7.54 -6.01
CA PHE A 500 -15.68 -7.08 -7.37
C PHE A 500 -15.82 -5.56 -7.41
N ASN A 501 -15.14 -4.94 -8.37
CA ASN A 501 -15.21 -3.52 -8.65
C ASN A 501 -15.54 -3.32 -10.13
N VAL A 502 -16.47 -2.42 -10.39
CA VAL A 502 -16.86 -2.03 -11.75
C VAL A 502 -16.00 -0.85 -12.16
N VAL A 503 -15.30 -0.97 -13.28
CA VAL A 503 -14.53 0.11 -13.90
C VAL A 503 -15.19 0.43 -15.24
N VAL A 504 -15.74 1.64 -15.35
CA VAL A 504 -16.34 2.11 -16.59
C VAL A 504 -15.25 2.74 -17.44
N VAL A 505 -14.87 2.05 -18.51
CA VAL A 505 -13.85 2.48 -19.47
C VAL A 505 -14.45 3.59 -20.35
N PRO A 506 -13.88 4.80 -20.33
CA PRO A 506 -14.37 5.93 -21.12
C PRO A 506 -14.44 5.65 -22.63
N ASP A 507 -15.51 6.13 -23.26
CA ASP A 507 -15.64 6.07 -24.72
C ASP A 507 -14.48 6.82 -25.39
N SER A 508 -13.68 6.08 -26.16
CA SER A 508 -12.44 6.55 -26.78
C SER A 508 -11.95 5.55 -27.83
N LEU A 509 -11.20 6.06 -28.82
CA LEU A 509 -10.51 5.24 -29.81
C LEU A 509 -9.07 4.96 -29.36
N PRO A 510 -8.54 3.74 -29.59
CA PRO A 510 -9.19 2.59 -30.23
C PRO A 510 -10.04 1.77 -29.24
N LYS A 511 -11.23 1.30 -29.66
CA LYS A 511 -12.08 0.38 -28.86
C LYS A 511 -11.58 -1.05 -28.97
N THR A 512 -10.82 -1.52 -27.98
CA THR A 512 -10.19 -2.85 -28.01
C THR A 512 -10.06 -3.40 -26.59
N LYS A 513 -10.11 -4.74 -26.43
CA LYS A 513 -9.85 -5.41 -25.12
C LYS A 513 -8.52 -4.95 -24.49
N PRO A 514 -7.39 -4.82 -25.23
CA PRO A 514 -6.16 -4.26 -24.67
C PRO A 514 -6.28 -2.85 -24.08
N LYS A 515 -7.03 -1.93 -24.72
CA LYS A 515 -7.27 -0.58 -24.15
C LYS A 515 -7.98 -0.70 -22.80
N ALA A 516 -9.08 -1.46 -22.77
CA ALA A 516 -9.84 -1.69 -21.55
C ALA A 516 -8.95 -2.27 -20.44
N CYS A 517 -8.17 -3.32 -20.75
CA CYS A 517 -7.24 -3.91 -19.80
C CYS A 517 -6.16 -2.93 -19.32
N ASN A 518 -5.57 -2.11 -20.20
CA ASN A 518 -4.61 -1.08 -19.80
C ASN A 518 -5.26 -0.04 -18.88
N TYR A 519 -6.50 0.34 -19.14
CA TYR A 519 -7.28 1.23 -18.28
C TYR A 519 -7.51 0.58 -16.90
N GLY A 520 -7.99 -0.66 -16.87
CA GLY A 520 -8.17 -1.45 -15.64
C GLY A 520 -6.87 -1.65 -14.85
N LEU A 521 -5.74 -1.77 -15.53
CA LEU A 521 -4.41 -1.96 -14.94
C LEU A 521 -3.97 -0.76 -14.11
N ILE A 522 -4.37 0.47 -14.47
CA ILE A 522 -4.11 1.68 -13.67
C ILE A 522 -4.65 1.51 -12.24
N HIS A 523 -5.76 0.80 -12.08
CA HIS A 523 -6.44 0.62 -10.81
C HIS A 523 -6.09 -0.69 -10.10
N ALA A 524 -5.22 -1.53 -10.68
CA ALA A 524 -4.86 -2.83 -10.13
C ALA A 524 -4.18 -2.69 -8.77
N ARG A 525 -4.63 -3.48 -7.78
CA ARG A 525 -4.04 -3.53 -6.43
C ARG A 525 -3.12 -4.74 -6.23
N GLY A 526 -3.25 -5.75 -7.07
CA GLY A 526 -2.57 -7.02 -6.96
C GLY A 526 -1.07 -6.93 -7.23
N LYS A 527 -0.29 -7.76 -6.53
CA LYS A 527 1.11 -8.02 -6.90
C LYS A 527 1.18 -8.70 -8.27
N TYR A 528 0.18 -9.51 -8.57
CA TYR A 528 0.00 -10.19 -9.83
C TYR A 528 -1.32 -9.75 -10.46
N THR A 529 -1.33 -9.65 -11.79
CA THR A 529 -2.52 -9.32 -12.57
C THR A 529 -2.72 -10.41 -13.63
N VAL A 530 -3.96 -10.85 -13.79
CA VAL A 530 -4.38 -11.81 -14.82
C VAL A 530 -5.56 -11.24 -15.59
N ILE A 531 -5.69 -11.60 -16.86
CA ILE A 531 -6.82 -11.23 -17.71
C ILE A 531 -7.62 -12.49 -17.96
N TYR A 532 -8.92 -12.46 -17.65
CA TYR A 532 -9.86 -13.52 -18.00
C TYR A 532 -10.73 -13.03 -19.15
N ASP A 533 -10.84 -13.84 -20.20
CA ASP A 533 -11.81 -13.57 -21.26
C ASP A 533 -13.19 -14.08 -20.82
N ALA A 534 -14.22 -13.25 -20.99
CA ALA A 534 -15.58 -13.59 -20.59
C ALA A 534 -16.15 -14.78 -21.38
N GLU A 535 -15.61 -15.05 -22.57
CA GLU A 535 -16.00 -16.19 -23.41
C GLU A 535 -15.46 -17.55 -22.89
N GLU A 536 -14.47 -17.56 -21.98
CA GLU A 536 -13.77 -18.78 -21.54
C GLU A 536 -14.38 -19.45 -20.29
N ILE A 537 -15.53 -18.97 -19.78
CA ILE A 537 -16.16 -19.41 -18.51
C ILE A 537 -17.46 -20.18 -18.70
#